data_AF-A0A7S2P7M1-F1
#
_entry.id   AF-A0A7S2P7M1-F1
#
_cell.length_a   1.000
_cell.length_b   1.000
_cell.length_c   1.000
_cell.angle_alpha   90.00
_cell.angle_beta   90.00
_cell.angle_gamma   90.00
#
_symmetry.space_group_name_H-M   'P 1'
#
loop_
_entity.id
_entity.type
_entity.pdbx_description
1 polymer ?
#
loop_
_entity_poly.entity_id
_entity_poly.type
_entity_poly.pdbx_seq_one_letter_code
_entity_poly.pdbx_strand_id
1 'polypeptide(L)'
;VQKMESSFNLMPTTIEDLVDLARKKGRDEQGLRALVGSFGHKIRKDSRVARSDWSVETLTPDQIRYAAEEAHYAFMLHEHLRDLADPAITKTEGFDVVNQGVLELQPGWEDQGITRRHDGLYCSWCEKGPMTVPMVVDRHLKSKIHVKKHQDRLGV
;
A
#
# COMPACT_ATOMS: atom_id res chain seq x y z
N VAL A 1 14.88 -7.49 -0.04
CA VAL A 1 16.25 -6.95 0.16
C VAL A 1 17.10 -7.83 1.07
N GLN A 2 16.62 -8.22 2.26
CA GLN A 2 17.36 -9.01 3.27
C GLN A 2 18.13 -10.25 2.74
N LYS A 3 17.55 -11.01 1.80
CA LYS A 3 18.24 -12.19 1.22
C LYS A 3 19.43 -11.83 0.33
N MET A 4 19.36 -10.72 -0.41
CA MET A 4 20.45 -10.25 -1.28
C MET A 4 21.65 -9.78 -0.45
N GLU A 5 21.39 -9.04 0.63
CA GLU A 5 22.42 -8.59 1.56
C GLU A 5 23.08 -9.78 2.28
N SER A 6 22.29 -10.62 2.94
CA SER A 6 22.81 -11.74 3.75
C SER A 6 23.57 -12.80 2.95
N SER A 7 23.17 -13.06 1.70
CA SER A 7 23.74 -14.15 0.89
C SER A 7 24.78 -13.68 -0.13
N PHE A 8 24.70 -12.42 -0.57
CA PHE A 8 25.57 -11.91 -1.65
C PHE A 8 26.25 -10.57 -1.31
N ASN A 9 26.03 -10.01 -0.11
CA ASN A 9 26.48 -8.68 0.28
C ASN A 9 26.11 -7.61 -0.76
N LEU A 10 24.92 -7.76 -1.34
CA LEU A 10 24.42 -6.89 -2.41
C LEU A 10 23.30 -5.99 -1.87
N MET A 11 23.53 -4.68 -1.94
CA MET A 11 22.57 -3.65 -1.55
C MET A 11 22.14 -2.83 -2.78
N PRO A 12 21.01 -3.19 -3.42
CA PRO A 12 20.50 -2.42 -4.54
C PRO A 12 19.98 -1.06 -4.09
N THR A 13 20.35 -0.02 -4.83
CA THR A 13 20.03 1.39 -4.51
C THR A 13 18.72 1.86 -5.13
N THR A 14 18.37 1.35 -6.32
CA THR A 14 17.20 1.78 -7.09
C THR A 14 16.25 0.62 -7.34
N ILE A 15 15.55 0.17 -6.28
CA ILE A 15 14.54 -0.88 -6.37
C ILE A 15 13.19 -0.24 -6.71
N GLU A 16 12.59 -0.66 -7.81
CA GLU A 16 11.18 -0.38 -8.09
C GLU A 16 10.36 -1.66 -7.88
N ASP A 17 9.41 -1.61 -6.96
CA ASP A 17 8.50 -2.71 -6.69
C ASP A 17 7.33 -2.65 -7.69
N LEU A 18 7.11 -3.75 -8.43
CA LEU A 18 6.08 -3.81 -9.46
C LEU A 18 4.66 -3.78 -8.91
N VAL A 19 4.44 -4.28 -7.69
CA VAL A 19 3.12 -4.23 -7.02
C VAL A 19 2.82 -2.80 -6.61
N ASP A 20 3.81 -2.09 -6.06
CA ASP A 20 3.64 -0.67 -5.72
C ASP A 20 3.48 0.20 -6.98
N LEU A 21 4.24 -0.09 -8.05
CA LEU A 21 4.09 0.59 -9.34
C LEU A 21 2.70 0.35 -9.92
N ALA A 22 2.21 -0.90 -9.92
CA ALA A 22 0.86 -1.22 -10.36
C ALA A 22 -0.21 -0.46 -9.55
N ARG A 23 -0.06 -0.39 -8.23
CA ARG A 23 -0.97 0.37 -7.36
C ARG A 23 -0.99 1.86 -7.70
N LYS A 24 0.17 2.46 -7.98
CA LYS A 24 0.25 3.86 -8.44
C LYS A 24 -0.48 4.08 -9.76
N LYS A 25 -0.55 3.06 -10.61
CA LYS A 25 -1.30 3.04 -11.87
C LYS A 25 -2.77 2.64 -11.71
N GLY A 26 -3.28 2.56 -10.48
CA GLY A 26 -4.68 2.22 -10.20
C GLY A 26 -5.03 0.75 -10.43
N ARG A 27 -4.04 -0.14 -10.31
CA ARG A 27 -4.21 -1.60 -10.44
C ARG A 27 -4.17 -2.25 -9.05
N ASP A 28 -5.07 -3.20 -8.82
CA ASP A 28 -5.22 -3.90 -7.53
C ASP A 28 -4.71 -5.35 -7.57
N GLU A 29 -4.29 -5.83 -8.75
CA GLU A 29 -3.80 -7.19 -8.92
C GLU A 29 -2.53 -7.44 -8.10
N GLN A 30 -2.51 -8.58 -7.39
CA GLN A 30 -1.39 -8.94 -6.52
C GLN A 30 -0.55 -10.08 -7.10
N GLY A 31 0.74 -9.80 -7.22
CA GLY A 31 1.75 -10.76 -7.65
C GLY A 31 1.84 -10.93 -9.16
N LEU A 32 3.00 -11.41 -9.61
CA LEU A 32 3.40 -11.45 -11.02
C LEU A 32 2.37 -12.17 -11.92
N ARG A 33 1.80 -13.29 -11.45
CA ARG A 33 0.84 -14.07 -12.26
C ARG A 33 -0.46 -13.31 -12.53
N ALA A 34 -0.98 -12.60 -11.53
CA ALA A 34 -2.23 -11.85 -11.67
C ALA A 34 -2.01 -10.63 -12.55
N LEU A 35 -0.95 -9.87 -12.30
CA LEU A 35 -0.58 -8.69 -13.08
C LEU A 35 -0.33 -9.02 -14.55
N VAL A 36 0.47 -10.04 -14.83
CA VAL A 36 0.72 -10.44 -16.23
C VAL A 36 -0.55 -10.98 -16.89
N GLY A 37 -1.42 -11.62 -16.11
CA GLY A 37 -2.75 -12.03 -16.55
C GLY A 37 -3.66 -10.87 -16.97
N SER A 38 -3.60 -9.73 -16.29
CA SER A 38 -4.40 -8.55 -16.67
C SER A 38 -3.99 -7.93 -18.00
N PHE A 39 -2.76 -8.20 -18.46
CA PHE A 39 -2.26 -7.83 -19.78
C PHE A 39 -2.48 -8.93 -20.86
N GLY A 40 -3.25 -9.97 -20.55
CA GLY A 40 -3.61 -11.02 -21.50
C GLY A 40 -2.55 -12.12 -21.68
N HIS A 41 -1.48 -12.09 -20.89
CA HIS A 41 -0.42 -13.10 -20.92
C HIS A 41 -0.66 -14.20 -19.88
N LYS A 42 -0.15 -15.40 -20.16
CA LYS A 42 -0.31 -16.56 -19.27
C LYS A 42 1.05 -17.11 -18.85
N ILE A 43 1.42 -16.86 -17.60
CA ILE A 43 2.63 -17.42 -16.99
C ILE A 43 2.38 -18.85 -16.54
N ARG A 44 3.35 -19.74 -16.80
CA ARG A 44 3.33 -21.11 -16.30
C ARG A 44 4.07 -21.22 -14.96
N LYS A 45 3.35 -20.92 -13.87
CA LYS A 45 3.87 -21.14 -12.50
C LYS A 45 3.51 -22.51 -11.95
N ASP A 46 4.25 -23.55 -12.32
CA ASP A 46 4.07 -24.89 -11.72
C ASP A 46 4.60 -24.89 -10.27
N SER A 47 3.71 -25.14 -9.31
CA SER A 47 4.04 -25.17 -7.88
C SER A 47 5.06 -26.26 -7.51
N ARG A 48 5.17 -27.32 -8.32
CA ARG A 48 6.16 -28.39 -8.12
C ARG A 48 7.56 -27.90 -8.45
N VAL A 49 7.70 -27.10 -9.51
CA VAL A 49 8.98 -26.49 -9.90
C VAL A 49 9.36 -25.40 -8.90
N ALA A 50 8.41 -24.53 -8.53
CA ALA A 50 8.67 -23.45 -7.57
C ALA A 50 9.18 -23.97 -6.20
N ARG A 51 8.69 -25.14 -5.76
CA ARG A 51 9.08 -25.79 -4.49
C ARG A 51 10.08 -26.93 -4.67
N SER A 52 10.67 -27.07 -5.85
CA SER A 52 11.71 -28.06 -6.11
C SER A 52 13.03 -27.66 -5.44
N ASP A 53 13.99 -28.57 -5.44
CA ASP A 53 15.33 -28.28 -4.95
C ASP A 53 16.10 -27.40 -5.94
N TRP A 54 16.34 -26.15 -5.55
CA TRP A 54 17.12 -25.15 -6.31
C TRP A 54 18.61 -25.15 -5.96
N SER A 55 19.05 -26.02 -5.06
CA SER A 55 20.47 -26.16 -4.67
C SER A 55 21.23 -27.21 -5.49
N VAL A 56 20.54 -27.86 -6.44
CA VAL A 56 21.14 -28.88 -7.31
C VAL A 56 22.23 -28.29 -8.22
N GLU A 57 23.24 -29.09 -8.52
CA GLU A 57 24.38 -28.69 -9.37
C GLU A 57 23.95 -28.37 -10.81
N THR A 58 22.98 -29.11 -11.35
CA THR A 58 22.44 -28.88 -12.69
C THR A 58 20.93 -28.70 -12.63
N LEU A 59 20.44 -27.54 -13.06
CA LEU A 59 19.02 -27.23 -13.12
C LEU A 59 18.33 -28.02 -14.24
N THR A 60 17.11 -28.48 -13.97
CA THR A 60 16.26 -29.11 -14.98
C THR A 60 15.79 -28.08 -16.02
N PRO A 61 15.40 -28.50 -17.24
CA PRO A 61 14.82 -27.60 -18.24
C PRO A 61 13.59 -26.84 -17.73
N ASP A 62 12.80 -27.45 -16.84
CA ASP A 62 11.63 -26.81 -16.24
C ASP A 62 12.00 -25.73 -15.21
N GLN A 63 13.03 -25.95 -14.40
CA GLN A 63 13.57 -24.92 -13.49
C GLN A 63 14.18 -23.75 -14.26
N ILE A 64 14.98 -24.04 -15.29
CA ILE A 64 15.57 -23.00 -16.15
C ILE A 64 14.46 -22.15 -16.78
N ARG A 65 13.47 -22.79 -17.41
CA ARG A 65 12.33 -22.09 -18.00
C ARG A 65 11.56 -21.28 -16.95
N TYR A 66 11.29 -21.85 -15.78
CA TYR A 66 10.58 -21.15 -14.71
C TYR A 66 11.31 -19.87 -14.28
N ALA A 67 12.61 -19.96 -14.02
CA ALA A 67 13.42 -18.80 -13.63
C ALA A 67 13.52 -17.75 -14.74
N ALA A 68 13.69 -18.19 -16.00
CA ALA A 68 13.74 -17.29 -17.15
C ALA A 68 12.40 -16.57 -17.38
N GLU A 69 11.27 -17.28 -17.28
CA GLU A 69 9.94 -16.69 -17.40
C GLU A 69 9.69 -15.66 -16.29
N GLU A 70 10.04 -15.94 -15.03
CA GLU A 70 9.85 -14.96 -13.95
C GLU A 70 10.60 -13.65 -14.22
N ALA A 71 11.86 -13.73 -14.67
CA ALA A 71 12.65 -12.55 -15.01
C ALA A 71 12.09 -11.80 -16.24
N HIS A 72 11.76 -12.53 -17.31
CA HIS A 72 11.24 -11.95 -18.54
C HIS A 72 9.91 -11.22 -18.32
N TYR A 73 8.95 -11.88 -17.66
CA TYR A 73 7.64 -11.27 -17.40
C TYR A 73 7.72 -10.12 -16.40
N ALA A 74 8.63 -10.16 -15.43
CA ALA A 74 8.84 -9.02 -14.52
C ALA A 74 9.35 -7.78 -15.28
N PHE A 75 10.31 -7.96 -16.19
CA PHE A 75 10.82 -6.88 -17.04
C PHE A 75 9.74 -6.34 -17.98
N MET A 76 9.04 -7.22 -18.69
CA MET A 76 7.95 -6.82 -19.58
C MET A 76 6.84 -6.08 -18.84
N LEU A 77 6.45 -6.57 -17.65
CA LEU A 77 5.45 -5.92 -16.80
C LEU A 77 5.89 -4.53 -16.36
N HIS A 78 7.16 -4.34 -16.01
CA HIS A 78 7.71 -3.03 -15.66
C HIS A 78 7.53 -2.02 -16.80
N GLU A 79 7.85 -2.40 -18.05
CA GLU A 79 7.66 -1.53 -19.22
C GLU A 79 6.18 -1.18 -19.41
N HIS A 80 5.31 -2.18 -19.40
CA HIS A 80 3.87 -1.97 -19.56
C HIS A 80 3.29 -1.04 -18.48
N LEU A 81 3.69 -1.25 -17.22
CA LEU A 81 3.23 -0.42 -16.11
C LEU A 81 3.73 1.02 -16.22
N ARG A 82 4.95 1.26 -16.69
CA ARG A 82 5.46 2.62 -16.88
C ARG A 82 4.74 3.37 -18.00
N ASP A 83 4.35 2.66 -19.04
CA ASP A 83 3.63 3.22 -20.19
C ASP A 83 2.14 3.49 -19.90
N LEU A 84 1.59 2.90 -18.83
CA LEU A 84 0.24 3.25 -18.39
C LEU A 84 0.17 4.71 -17.96
N ALA A 85 -0.88 5.41 -18.40
CA ALA A 85 -1.23 6.70 -17.83
C ALA A 85 -1.51 6.53 -16.33
N ASP A 86 -1.06 7.50 -15.53
CA ASP A 86 -1.51 7.57 -14.15
C ASP A 86 -3.04 7.72 -14.15
N PRO A 87 -3.75 7.06 -13.21
CA PRO A 87 -5.18 7.22 -13.12
C PRO A 87 -5.48 8.71 -13.00
N ALA A 88 -6.37 9.20 -13.86
CA ALA A 88 -6.84 10.57 -13.73
C ALA A 88 -7.30 10.73 -12.29
N ILE A 89 -6.70 11.68 -11.57
CA ILE A 89 -7.21 12.11 -10.27
C ILE A 89 -8.61 12.64 -10.57
N THR A 90 -9.60 11.74 -10.51
CA THR A 90 -10.97 12.15 -10.31
C THR A 90 -10.90 12.75 -8.92
N LYS A 91 -10.73 14.07 -8.89
CA LYS A 91 -10.86 14.92 -7.72
C LYS A 91 -12.23 14.63 -7.14
N THR A 92 -12.30 13.56 -6.37
CA THR A 92 -13.40 13.31 -5.47
C THR A 92 -13.08 14.27 -4.36
N GLU A 93 -13.69 15.45 -4.40
CA GLU A 93 -13.53 16.50 -3.42
C GLU A 93 -13.46 15.87 -2.02
N GLY A 94 -12.27 15.85 -1.41
CA GLY A 94 -12.08 15.34 -0.05
C GLY A 94 -10.87 14.44 0.24
N PHE A 95 -10.16 13.90 -0.77
CA PHE A 95 -9.08 12.92 -0.52
C PHE A 95 -7.63 13.44 -0.57
N ASP A 96 -7.38 14.66 -1.05
CA ASP A 96 -5.99 15.13 -1.34
C ASP A 96 -5.30 15.93 -0.22
N VAL A 97 -5.79 15.88 1.03
CA VAL A 97 -5.06 16.46 2.17
C VAL A 97 -4.41 15.36 2.97
N VAL A 98 -3.35 14.76 2.42
CA VAL A 98 -2.48 13.82 3.15
C VAL A 98 -1.03 14.30 3.03
N ASN A 99 -0.39 14.48 4.20
CA ASN A 99 1.04 14.74 4.41
C ASN A 99 1.61 16.16 4.41
N GLN A 100 0.80 17.23 4.40
CA GLN A 100 1.29 18.53 4.86
C GLN A 100 0.87 18.69 6.32
N GLY A 101 1.84 18.80 7.25
CA GLY A 101 1.67 18.80 8.71
C GLY A 101 0.83 19.93 9.32
N VAL A 102 -0.20 20.39 8.62
CA VAL A 102 -1.14 21.43 9.03
C VAL A 102 -2.54 20.97 8.64
N LEU A 103 -3.11 20.04 9.40
CA LEU A 103 -4.55 19.85 9.40
C LEU A 103 -5.17 20.99 10.20
N GLU A 104 -6.03 21.75 9.54
CA GLU A 104 -6.86 22.76 10.19
C GLU A 104 -8.00 22.09 10.98
N LEU A 105 -8.29 22.63 12.16
CA LEU A 105 -9.47 22.22 12.93
C LEU A 105 -10.72 22.73 12.22
N GLN A 106 -11.63 21.81 11.89
CA GLN A 106 -12.93 22.17 11.34
C GLN A 106 -13.84 22.74 12.45
N PRO A 107 -14.82 23.59 12.09
CA PRO A 107 -15.80 24.11 13.05
C PRO A 107 -16.50 22.99 13.81
N GLY A 108 -16.59 23.11 15.15
CA GLY A 108 -17.27 22.14 16.02
C GLY A 108 -16.47 20.87 16.37
N TRP A 109 -15.25 20.72 15.87
CA TRP A 109 -14.38 19.61 16.27
C TRP A 109 -13.72 19.82 17.64
N GLU A 110 -13.33 21.06 17.93
CA GLU A 110 -12.77 21.42 19.23
C GLU A 110 -13.78 21.19 20.36
N ASP A 111 -15.05 21.51 20.11
CA ASP A 111 -16.17 21.26 21.01
C ASP A 111 -16.41 19.76 21.26
N GLN A 112 -15.96 18.90 20.34
CA GLN A 112 -15.99 17.44 20.46
C GLN A 112 -14.65 16.86 20.95
N GLY A 113 -13.79 17.70 21.50
CA GLY A 113 -12.53 17.29 22.14
C GLY A 113 -11.40 16.99 21.17
N ILE A 114 -11.50 17.37 19.90
CA ILE A 114 -10.39 17.30 18.94
C ILE A 114 -9.44 18.47 19.17
N THR A 115 -8.17 18.18 19.42
CA THR A 115 -7.12 19.16 19.63
C THR A 115 -5.99 18.95 18.63
N ARG A 116 -5.32 20.05 18.28
CA ARG A 116 -4.16 20.02 17.38
C ARG A 116 -2.87 19.82 18.15
N ARG A 117 -2.01 18.93 17.65
CA ARG A 117 -0.64 18.71 18.13
C ARG A 117 0.35 18.81 16.97
N HIS A 118 1.64 18.76 17.29
CA HIS A 118 2.76 18.93 16.36
C HIS A 118 2.75 17.96 15.16
N ASP A 119 2.15 16.77 15.32
CA ASP A 119 2.16 15.66 14.37
C ASP A 119 0.76 15.27 13.86
N GLY A 120 -0.29 16.01 14.23
CA GLY A 120 -1.66 15.76 13.75
C GLY A 120 -2.76 16.18 14.73
N LEU A 121 -3.99 15.71 14.46
CA LEU A 121 -5.15 15.95 15.32
C LEU A 121 -5.36 14.79 16.30
N TYR A 122 -5.76 15.10 17.52
CA TYR A 122 -5.94 14.14 18.60
C TYR A 122 -7.29 14.35 19.27
N CYS A 123 -7.98 13.26 19.62
CA CYS A 123 -9.15 13.37 20.50
C CYS A 123 -8.69 13.26 21.95
N SER A 124 -8.80 14.36 22.69
CA SER A 124 -8.48 14.42 24.12
C SER A 124 -9.40 13.54 24.98
N TRP A 125 -10.64 13.33 24.55
CA TRP A 125 -11.60 12.52 25.31
C TRP A 125 -11.39 11.03 25.10
N CYS A 126 -10.93 10.64 23.92
CA CYS A 126 -10.69 9.25 23.55
C CYS A 126 -9.22 8.83 23.68
N GLU A 127 -8.31 9.77 23.88
CA GLU A 127 -6.86 9.56 23.91
C GLU A 127 -6.36 8.87 22.63
N LYS A 128 -6.93 9.25 21.48
CA LYS A 128 -6.59 8.68 20.17
C LYS A 128 -5.99 9.73 19.23
N GLY A 129 -4.95 9.34 18.52
CA GLY A 129 -4.25 10.11 17.48
C GLY A 129 -2.85 9.53 17.23
N PRO A 130 -2.06 10.13 16.32
CA PRO A 130 -2.41 11.27 15.48
C PRO A 130 -3.39 10.87 14.36
N MET A 131 -4.42 11.68 14.17
CA MET A 131 -5.33 11.61 13.02
C MET A 131 -4.82 12.60 11.98
N THR A 132 -4.29 12.07 10.88
CA THR A 132 -3.55 12.84 9.88
C THR A 132 -4.40 13.21 8.65
N VAL A 133 -5.69 12.88 8.65
CA VAL A 133 -6.63 13.24 7.58
C VAL A 133 -8.03 13.51 8.16
N PRO A 134 -8.81 14.47 7.60
CA PRO A 134 -10.13 14.85 8.13
C PRO A 134 -11.12 13.70 8.27
N MET A 135 -11.18 12.81 7.28
CA MET A 135 -12.09 11.67 7.27
C MET A 135 -11.85 10.70 8.45
N VAL A 136 -10.61 10.57 8.93
CA VAL A 136 -10.30 9.73 10.10
C VAL A 136 -10.88 10.36 11.37
N VAL A 137 -10.86 11.69 11.47
CA VAL A 137 -11.51 12.44 12.55
C VAL A 137 -13.03 12.24 12.47
N ASP A 138 -13.65 12.41 11.30
CA ASP A 138 -15.10 12.22 11.15
C ASP A 138 -15.56 10.81 11.51
N ARG A 139 -14.80 9.79 11.07
CA ARG A 139 -15.07 8.39 11.43
C ARG A 139 -14.87 8.16 12.92
N HIS A 140 -13.89 8.82 13.53
CA HIS A 140 -13.66 8.77 14.97
C HIS A 140 -14.85 9.37 15.75
N LEU A 141 -15.31 10.56 15.38
CA LEU A 141 -16.44 11.25 16.00
C LEU A 141 -17.73 10.42 15.91
N LYS A 142 -17.95 9.72 14.79
CA LYS A 142 -19.08 8.80 14.58
C LYS A 142 -18.94 7.46 15.30
N SER A 143 -17.80 7.17 15.92
CA SER A 143 -17.59 5.88 16.58
C SER A 143 -18.41 5.77 17.87
N LYS A 144 -18.97 4.58 18.15
CA LYS A 144 -19.78 4.33 19.36
C LYS A 144 -19.06 4.73 20.65
N ILE A 145 -17.74 4.57 20.68
CA ILE A 145 -16.90 4.91 21.82
C ILE A 145 -16.87 6.43 22.04
N HIS A 146 -16.67 7.19 20.97
CA HIS A 146 -16.63 8.65 21.04
C HIS A 146 -18.00 9.22 21.39
N VAL A 147 -19.06 8.77 20.69
CA VAL A 147 -20.44 9.21 20.92
C VAL A 147 -20.86 9.00 22.38
N LYS A 148 -20.54 7.84 22.97
CA LYS A 148 -20.82 7.57 24.38
C LYS A 148 -20.09 8.56 25.30
N LYS A 149 -18.80 8.79 25.09
CA LYS A 149 -18.01 9.74 25.90
C LYS A 149 -18.50 11.19 25.74
N HIS A 150 -18.98 11.55 24.56
CA HIS A 150 -19.57 12.85 24.27
C HIS A 150 -20.89 13.02 25.04
N GLN A 151 -21.76 12.00 25.04
CA GLN A 151 -23.01 11.97 25.83
C GLN A 151 -22.73 12.06 27.34
N ASP A 152 -21.82 11.22 27.85
CA ASP A 152 -21.41 11.21 29.26
C ASP A 152 -20.91 12.59 29.74
N ARG A 153 -20.26 13.37 28.85
CA ARG A 153 -19.75 14.72 29.17
C ARG A 153 -20.79 15.82 29.04
N LEU A 154 -21.76 15.68 28.13
CA LEU A 154 -22.87 16.62 28.00
C LEU A 154 -24.00 16.37 29.01
N GLY A 155 -23.91 15.29 29.80
CA GLY A 155 -24.90 14.95 30.81
C GLY A 155 -26.23 14.49 30.21
N VAL A 156 -26.19 13.85 29.04
CA VAL A 156 -27.35 13.30 28.31
C VAL A 156 -27.28 11.78 28.28
#